data_AF-A0A545SWJ8-F1
#
_entry.id   AF-A0A545SWJ8-F1
#
_cell.length_a   1.000
_cell.length_b   1.000
_cell.length_c   1.000
_cell.angle_alpha   90.00
_cell.angle_beta   90.00
_cell.angle_gamma   90.00
#
_symmetry.space_group_name_H-M   'P 1'
#
loop_
_entity.id
_entity.type
_entity.pdbx_description
1 polymer ?
#
loop_
_entity_poly.entity_id
_entity_poly.type
_entity_poly.pdbx_seq_one_letter_code
_entity_poly.pdbx_strand_id
1 'polypeptide(L)' 'MSKTRFIFLITMVILAGGLTVAVAGWAASAGQLNGQVAMALLPLVMLASIAWRALTAERDK' A
#
# COMPACT_ATOMS: atom_id res chain seq x y z
N MET A 1 17.96 -15.90 0.77
CA MET A 1 17.42 -15.38 -0.50
C MET A 1 18.55 -14.78 -1.34
N SER A 2 18.53 -14.91 -2.67
CA SER A 2 19.51 -14.24 -3.54
C SER A 2 19.33 -12.71 -3.47
N LYS A 3 20.44 -11.95 -3.46
CA LYS A 3 20.44 -10.47 -3.39
C LYS A 3 19.57 -9.84 -4.49
N THR A 4 19.58 -10.43 -5.69
CA THR A 4 18.76 -9.99 -6.83
C THR A 4 17.26 -10.11 -6.55
N ARG A 5 16.83 -11.21 -5.90
CA ARG A 5 15.42 -11.41 -5.54
C ARG A 5 14.97 -10.42 -4.47
N PHE A 6 15.82 -10.13 -3.49
CA PHE A 6 15.51 -9.18 -2.43
C PHE A 6 15.32 -7.75 -2.97
N ILE A 7 16.26 -7.28 -3.80
CA ILE A 7 16.16 -5.95 -4.43
C ILE A 7 14.92 -5.86 -5.31
N PHE A 8 14.66 -6.89 -6.13
CA PHE A 8 13.46 -6.93 -6.96
C PHE A 8 12.17 -6.80 -6.15
N LEU A 9 12.07 -7.55 -5.04
CA LEU A 9 10.90 -7.51 -4.16
C LEU A 9 10.73 -6.15 -3.48
N ILE A 10 11.81 -5.54 -2.98
CA ILE A 10 11.77 -4.18 -2.42
C ILE A 10 11.29 -3.17 -3.46
N THR A 11 11.83 -3.22 -4.68
CA THR A 11 11.43 -2.31 -5.75
C THR A 11 9.95 -2.49 -6.10
N MET A 12 9.45 -3.73 -6.18
CA MET A 12 8.01 -3.98 -6.39
C MET A 12 7.16 -3.41 -5.27
N VAL A 13 7.56 -3.56 -4.00
CA VAL A 13 6.82 -3.02 -2.86
C VAL A 13 6.78 -1.49 -2.91
N ILE A 14 7.92 -0.85 -3.19
CA ILE A 14 7.99 0.62 -3.33
C ILE A 14 7.12 1.10 -4.48
N LEU A 15 7.18 0.43 -5.64
CA LEU A 15 6.36 0.78 -6.80
C LEU A 15 4.86 0.62 -6.51
N ALA A 16 4.45 -0.51 -5.93
CA ALA A 16 3.05 -0.77 -5.59
C ALA A 16 2.52 0.21 -4.53
N GLY A 17 3.31 0.48 -3.49
CA GLY A 17 2.99 1.47 -2.45
C GLY A 17 2.89 2.89 -3.01
N GLY A 18 3.86 3.29 -3.85
CA GLY A 18 3.87 4.60 -4.51
C GLY A 18 2.67 4.80 -5.45
N LEU A 19 2.34 3.78 -6.27
CA LEU A 19 1.18 3.81 -7.16
C LEU A 19 -0.12 3.96 -6.37
N THR A 20 -0.22 3.30 -5.22
CA THR A 20 -1.38 3.36 -4.32
C THR A 20 -1.61 4.79 -3.82
N VAL A 21 -0.55 5.44 -3.30
CA VAL A 21 -0.64 6.81 -2.79
C VAL A 21 -0.95 7.79 -3.93
N ALA A 22 -0.35 7.59 -5.11
CA ALA A 22 -0.62 8.41 -6.29
C ALA A 22 -2.09 8.33 -6.71
N VAL A 23 -2.66 7.12 -6.83
CA VAL A 23 -4.06 6.91 -7.19
C VAL A 23 -5.00 7.50 -6.14
N ALA A 24 -4.70 7.29 -4.85
CA ALA A 24 -5.50 7.85 -3.75
C ALA A 24 -5.49 9.39 -3.77
N GLY A 25 -4.32 10.00 -3.97
CA GLY A 25 -4.17 11.46 -4.07
C GLY A 25 -4.89 12.03 -5.30
N TRP A 26 -4.78 11.36 -6.44
CA TRP A 26 -5.46 11.77 -7.67
C TRP A 26 -6.98 11.68 -7.52
N ALA A 27 -7.49 10.59 -6.95
CA ALA A 27 -8.91 10.42 -6.68
C ALA A 27 -9.46 11.46 -5.68
N ALA A 28 -8.68 11.82 -4.66
CA ALA A 28 -9.03 12.89 -3.73
C ALA A 28 -9.08 14.27 -4.43
N SER A 29 -8.11 14.59 -5.30
CA SER A 29 -8.09 15.87 -6.02
C SER A 29 -9.19 16.03 -7.06
N ALA A 30 -9.67 14.92 -7.64
CA ALA A 30 -10.71 14.95 -8.66
C ALA A 30 -12.13 15.14 -8.10
N GLY A 31 -12.29 15.24 -6.77
CA GLY A 31 -13.61 15.29 -6.12
C GLY A 31 -14.44 14.02 -6.31
N GLN A 32 -13.84 12.97 -6.90
CA GLN A 32 -14.47 11.68 -7.15
C GLN A 32 -14.29 10.72 -5.98
N LEU A 33 -14.45 11.22 -4.75
CA LEU A 33 -14.62 10.37 -3.57
C LEU A 33 -16.01 9.73 -3.59
N ASN A 34 -16.30 9.02 -4.68
CA ASN A 34 -17.53 8.27 -4.92
C ASN A 34 -17.39 6.90 -4.23
N GLY A 35 -18.53 6.25 -3.97
CA GLY A 35 -18.55 4.92 -3.36
C GLY A 35 -17.69 3.87 -4.09
N GLN A 36 -17.46 4.03 -5.40
CA GLN A 36 -16.56 3.18 -6.18
C GLN A 36 -15.07 3.35 -5.81
N VAL A 37 -14.61 4.58 -5.54
CA VAL A 37 -13.23 4.83 -5.08
C VAL A 37 -13.05 4.31 -3.66
N ALA A 38 -14.05 4.48 -2.78
CA ALA A 38 -14.02 3.88 -1.45
C ALA A 38 -13.92 2.35 -1.49
N MET A 39 -14.68 1.71 -2.38
CA MET A 39 -14.61 0.25 -2.61
C MET A 39 -13.25 -0.19 -3.19
N ALA A 40 -12.64 0.62 -4.06
CA ALA A 40 -11.30 0.36 -4.59
C ALA A 40 -10.19 0.57 -3.56
N LEU A 41 -10.41 1.45 -2.58
CA LEU A 41 -9.45 1.72 -1.50
C LEU A 41 -9.54 0.72 -0.35
N LEU A 42 -10.67 0.04 -0.15
CA LEU A 42 -10.85 -0.96 0.92
C LEU A 42 -9.76 -2.06 0.96
N PRO A 43 -9.39 -2.70 -0.17
CA PRO A 43 -8.30 -3.68 -0.20
C PRO A 43 -6.95 -3.07 0.19
N LEU A 44 -6.71 -1.81 -0.19
CA LEU A 44 -5.47 -1.09 0.13
C LEU A 44 -5.39 -0.75 1.61
N VAL A 45 -6.50 -0.36 2.23
CA VAL A 45 -6.60 -0.15 3.69
C VAL A 45 -6.39 -1.45 4.45
N MET A 46 -6.94 -2.57 3.97
CA MET A 46 -6.66 -3.89 4.56
C MET A 46 -5.18 -4.26 4.48
N LEU A 47 -4.55 -4.08 3.31
CA LEU A 47 -3.11 -4.33 3.15
C LEU A 47 -2.27 -3.42 4.05
N ALA A 48 -2.62 -2.14 4.16
CA ALA A 48 -1.96 -1.21 5.07
C ALA A 48 -2.11 -1.65 6.54
N SER A 49 -3.28 -2.15 6.93
CA SER A 49 -3.54 -2.67 8.29
C SER A 49 -2.70 -3.91 8.60
N ILE A 50 -2.57 -4.81 7.63
CA ILE A 50 -1.72 -6.02 7.74
C ILE A 50 -0.25 -5.62 7.84
N ALA A 51 0.20 -4.70 6.98
CA ALA A 51 1.57 -4.20 7.00
C ALA A 51 1.89 -3.49 8.33
N TRP A 52 0.97 -2.66 8.84
CA TRP A 52 1.12 -1.99 10.13
C TRP A 52 1.22 -3.00 11.28
N ARG A 53 0.35 -4.02 11.30
CA ARG A 53 0.44 -5.12 12.30
C ARG A 53 1.76 -5.89 12.17
N ALA A 54 2.23 -6.16 10.97
CA ALA A 54 3.51 -6.85 10.77
C ALA A 54 4.69 -6.01 11.30
N LEU A 55 4.67 -4.69 11.08
CA LEU A 55 5.73 -3.78 11.55
C LEU A 55 5.69 -3.52 13.06
N THR A 56 4.50 -3.55 13.68
CA THR A 56 4.34 -3.32 15.12
C THR A 56 4.51 -4.60 15.95
N ALA A 57 4.14 -5.77 15.42
CA ALA A 57 4.30 -7.05 16.12
C ALA A 57 5.76 -7.46 16.34
N GLU A 58 6.72 -6.92 15.58
CA GLU A 58 8.15 -7.09 15.86
C GLU A 58 8.71 -6.08 16.88
N ARG A 59 8.03 -4.95 17.10
CA ARG A 59 8.47 -3.92 18.05
C ARG A 59 8.19 -4.27 19.52
N ASP A 60 7.23 -5.17 19.76
CA ASP A 60 6.79 -5.58 21.11
C ASP A 60 7.41 -6.92 21.58
N LYS A 61 8.49 -7.39 20.95
CA LYS A 61 9.30 -8.54 21.39
C LYS A 61 10.71 -8.10 21.77
#